data_AF-A0A7Y2DHZ0-F1
#
_entry.id   AF-A0A7Y2DHZ0-F1
#
_cell.length_a   1.000
_cell.length_b   1.000
_cell.length_c   1.000
_cell.angle_alpha   90.00
_cell.angle_beta   90.00
_cell.angle_gamma   90.00
#
_symmetry.space_group_name_H-M   'P 1'
#
loop_
_entity.id
_entity.type
_entity.pdbx_description
1 polymer ?
#
loop_
_entity_poly.entity_id
_entity_poly.type
_entity_poly.pdbx_seq_one_letter_code
_entity_poly.pdbx_strand_id
1 'polypeptide(L)'
;MIKVLKDNDIPFTIHWGKNADWGFPGLIEHMYGEQAKIWKTYRSALLSTPMQKLFSNDFLKTAGLSSEEKEIPKDLIASLA
;
A
#
# COMPACT_ATOMS: atom_id res chain seq x y z
N MET A 1 -7.17 17.26 10.04
CA MET A 1 -7.69 17.21 8.66
C MET A 1 -8.15 15.80 8.28
N ILE A 2 -7.27 14.79 8.25
CA ILE A 2 -7.63 13.39 7.91
C ILE A 2 -8.85 12.89 8.69
N LYS A 3 -8.82 13.03 10.03
CA LYS A 3 -9.94 12.65 10.90
C LYS A 3 -11.26 13.33 10.50
N VAL A 4 -11.26 14.64 10.24
CA VAL A 4 -12.46 15.39 9.87
C VAL A 4 -13.03 14.88 8.53
N LEU A 5 -12.18 14.64 7.53
CA LEU A 5 -12.62 14.12 6.24
C LEU A 5 -13.23 12.72 6.39
N LYS A 6 -12.57 11.82 7.14
CA LYS A 6 -13.08 10.47 7.41
C LYS A 6 -14.38 10.47 8.22
N ASP A 7 -14.47 11.28 9.28
CA ASP A 7 -15.65 11.36 10.16
C ASP A 7 -16.90 11.90 9.46
N ASN A 8 -16.73 12.60 8.32
CA ASN A 8 -17.83 13.14 7.52
C ASN A 8 -18.03 12.37 6.21
N ASP A 9 -17.44 11.18 6.09
CA ASP A 9 -17.53 10.32 4.89
C ASP A 9 -17.16 11.03 3.58
N ILE A 10 -16.24 12.00 3.64
CA ILE A 10 -15.78 12.73 2.46
C ILE A 10 -14.69 11.89 1.79
N PRO A 11 -14.85 11.44 0.54
CA PRO A 11 -13.82 10.68 -0.16
C PRO A 11 -12.60 11.56 -0.44
N PHE A 12 -11.40 11.05 -0.18
CA PHE A 12 -10.16 11.75 -0.52
C PHE A 12 -9.00 10.78 -0.79
N THR A 13 -7.97 11.30 -1.45
CA THR A 13 -6.65 10.67 -1.53
C THR A 13 -5.59 11.73 -1.24
N ILE A 14 -4.54 11.37 -0.50
CA ILE A 14 -3.42 12.26 -0.21
C ILE A 14 -2.31 12.03 -1.24
N HIS A 15 -1.74 13.11 -1.76
CA HIS A 15 -0.58 13.02 -2.63
C HIS A 15 0.66 12.52 -1.86
N TRP A 16 1.31 11.46 -2.33
CA TRP A 16 2.39 10.73 -1.63
C TRP A 16 3.63 11.60 -1.38
N GLY A 17 3.92 12.54 -2.28
CA GLY A 17 5.00 13.52 -2.11
C GLY A 17 4.71 14.68 -1.15
N LYS A 18 3.64 14.61 -0.34
CA LYS A 18 3.31 15.60 0.69
C LYS A 18 3.43 14.98 2.07
N ASN A 19 3.78 15.80 3.06
CA ASN A 19 3.80 15.37 4.45
C ASN A 19 2.38 15.13 4.92
N ALA A 20 2.15 13.93 5.45
CA ALA A 20 0.89 13.53 6.07
C ALA A 20 1.18 12.52 7.18
N ASP A 21 0.20 12.34 8.07
CA ASP A 21 0.23 11.29 9.08
C ASP A 21 -0.12 9.94 8.43
N TRP A 22 0.87 9.34 7.76
CA TRP A 22 0.70 8.08 7.03
C TRP A 22 0.41 6.88 7.94
N GLY A 23 0.66 7.01 9.25
CA GLY A 23 0.37 5.99 10.25
C GLY A 23 -1.07 6.02 10.75
N PHE A 24 -1.90 6.96 10.25
CA PHE A 24 -3.28 7.08 10.65
C PHE A 24 -4.04 5.76 10.36
N PRO A 25 -4.71 5.15 11.36
CA PRO A 25 -5.32 3.83 11.20
C PRO A 25 -6.32 3.76 10.04
N GLY A 26 -6.13 2.74 9.18
CA GLY A 26 -6.97 2.49 8.01
C GLY A 26 -6.96 3.63 6.98
N LEU A 27 -5.89 4.44 6.92
CA LEU A 27 -5.77 5.53 5.94
C LEU A 27 -5.59 4.99 4.51
N ILE A 28 -4.64 4.06 4.30
CA ILE A 28 -4.41 3.45 2.99
C ILE A 28 -5.65 2.69 2.51
N GLU A 29 -6.29 1.93 3.40
CA GLU A 29 -7.53 1.20 3.10
C GLU A 29 -8.65 2.15 2.69
N HIS A 30 -8.81 3.28 3.38
CA HIS A 30 -9.81 4.28 3.01
C HIS A 30 -9.55 4.91 1.63
N MET A 31 -8.29 5.21 1.30
CA MET A 31 -7.93 5.89 0.04
C MET A 31 -7.94 4.97 -1.18
N TYR A 32 -7.59 3.69 -1.00
CA TYR A 32 -7.31 2.78 -2.11
C TYR A 32 -8.07 1.45 -2.04
N GLY A 33 -8.57 1.05 -0.87
CA GLY A 33 -9.25 -0.22 -0.64
C GLY A 33 -8.47 -1.40 -1.24
N GLU A 34 -9.17 -2.25 -2.00
CA GLU A 34 -8.60 -3.42 -2.65
C GLU A 34 -7.40 -3.11 -3.55
N GLN A 35 -7.31 -1.90 -4.12
CA GLN A 35 -6.17 -1.52 -4.96
C GLN A 35 -4.85 -1.52 -4.19
N ALA A 36 -4.87 -1.23 -2.88
CA ALA A 36 -3.68 -1.33 -2.04
C ALA A 36 -3.20 -2.79 -1.92
N LYS A 37 -4.14 -3.73 -1.75
CA LYS A 37 -3.83 -5.16 -1.67
C LYS A 37 -3.32 -5.71 -3.00
N ILE A 38 -3.93 -5.31 -4.12
CA ILE A 38 -3.47 -5.66 -5.47
C ILE A 38 -2.04 -5.16 -5.68
N TRP A 39 -1.75 -3.91 -5.32
CA TRP A 39 -0.40 -3.36 -5.41
C TRP A 39 0.62 -4.16 -4.59
N LYS A 40 0.28 -4.51 -3.34
CA LYS A 40 1.16 -5.34 -2.50
C LYS A 40 1.38 -6.72 -3.11
N THR A 41 0.35 -7.32 -3.70
CA THR A 41 0.42 -8.62 -4.36
C THR A 41 1.40 -8.58 -5.53
N TYR A 42 1.30 -7.58 -6.40
CA TYR A 42 2.26 -7.39 -7.49
C TYR A 42 3.68 -7.16 -6.98
N ARG A 43 3.85 -6.35 -5.94
CA ARG A 43 5.16 -6.10 -5.34
C ARG A 43 5.78 -7.39 -4.79
N SER A 44 5.01 -8.21 -4.09
CA SER A 44 5.48 -9.49 -3.53
C SER A 44 5.73 -10.54 -4.63
N ALA A 45 4.98 -10.49 -5.72
CA ALA A 45 5.20 -11.36 -6.88
C ALA A 45 6.46 -10.98 -7.68
N LEU A 46 6.74 -9.68 -7.81
CA LEU A 46 7.86 -9.16 -8.59
C LEU A 46 9.19 -9.21 -7.83
N LEU A 47 9.17 -8.98 -6.51
CA LEU A 47 10.36 -8.81 -5.71
C LEU A 47 10.56 -9.97 -4.73
N SER A 48 11.75 -10.55 -4.73
CA SER A 48 12.17 -11.47 -3.66
C SER A 48 12.14 -10.79 -2.28
N THR A 49 12.01 -11.55 -1.20
CA THR A 49 11.99 -11.00 0.17
C THR A 49 13.19 -10.08 0.48
N PRO A 50 14.44 -10.40 0.07
CA PRO A 50 15.58 -9.46 0.23
C PRO A 50 15.40 -8.15 -0.56
N MET A 51 14.88 -8.21 -1.79
CA MET A 51 14.60 -7.02 -2.61
C MET A 51 13.48 -6.18 -2.01
N GLN A 52 12.42 -6.83 -1.51
CA GLN A 52 11.36 -6.14 -0.77
C GLN A 52 11.92 -5.37 0.43
N LYS A 53 12.85 -5.98 1.18
CA LYS A 53 13.52 -5.28 2.29
C LYS A 53 14.37 -4.11 1.81
N LEU A 54 15.16 -4.30 0.74
CA LEU A 54 16.03 -3.27 0.16
C LEU A 54 15.25 -2.06 -0.36
N PHE A 55 14.12 -2.28 -1.04
CA PHE A 55 13.26 -1.23 -1.61
C PHE A 55 12.16 -0.76 -0.65
N SER A 56 12.33 -0.96 0.66
CA SER A 56 11.42 -0.43 1.68
C SER A 56 12.03 0.78 2.39
N ASN A 57 11.21 1.79 2.64
CA ASN A 57 11.55 2.95 3.44
C ASN A 57 10.56 3.13 4.59
N ASP A 58 10.80 4.11 5.46
CA ASP A 58 9.95 4.33 6.63
C ASP A 58 8.52 4.74 6.27
N PHE A 59 8.34 5.38 5.12
CA PHE A 59 7.01 5.66 4.58
C PHE A 59 6.24 4.36 4.29
N LEU A 60 6.82 3.40 3.55
CA LEU A 60 6.17 2.12 3.27
C LEU A 60 5.90 1.29 4.54
N LYS A 61 6.79 1.36 5.52
CA LYS A 61 6.58 0.69 6.82
C LYS A 61 5.43 1.32 7.58
N THR A 62 5.42 2.66 7.67
CA THR A 62 4.40 3.43 8.41
C THR A 62 3.02 3.26 7.78
N ALA A 63 2.95 3.26 6.45
CA ALA A 63 1.71 3.04 5.70
C ALA A 63 1.25 1.56 5.66
N GLY A 64 2.02 0.62 6.21
CA GLY A 64 1.70 -0.82 6.18
C GLY A 64 1.95 -1.53 4.84
N LEU A 65 2.52 -0.81 3.86
CA LEU A 65 2.76 -1.27 2.50
C LEU A 65 4.05 -2.09 2.34
N SER A 66 4.93 -2.09 3.34
CA SER A 66 6.15 -2.92 3.31
C SER A 66 5.90 -4.40 3.62
N SER A 67 4.69 -4.76 4.06
CA SER A 67 4.34 -6.15 4.41
C SER A 67 4.17 -7.01 3.16
N GLU A 68 4.62 -8.26 3.26
CA GLU A 68 4.56 -9.24 2.17
C GLU A 68 3.18 -9.89 2.07
N GLU A 69 2.66 -10.01 0.85
CA GLU A 69 1.49 -10.84 0.56
C GLU A 69 1.92 -12.29 0.34
N LYS A 70 1.24 -13.22 1.00
CA LYS A 70 1.55 -14.66 0.94
C LYS A 70 0.78 -15.38 -0.15
N GLU A 71 -0.40 -14.89 -0.47
CA GLU A 71 -1.30 -15.49 -1.45
C GLU A 71 -1.07 -14.84 -2.81
N ILE A 72 -0.03 -15.31 -3.51
CA ILE A 72 0.34 -14.81 -4.83
C ILE A 72 -0.14 -15.80 -5.91
N PRO A 73 -0.94 -15.35 -6.90
CA PRO A 73 -1.29 -16.20 -8.04
C PRO A 73 -0.05 -16.64 -8.81
N LYS A 74 0.07 -17.95 -9.10
CA LYS A 74 1.29 -18.57 -9.67
C LYS A 74 1.75 -17.96 -11.00
N ASP A 75 0.81 -17.45 -11.80
CA ASP A 75 1.08 -16.92 -13.13
C ASP A 75 0.92 -15.39 -13.20
N LEU A 76 0.82 -14.71 -12.05
CA LEU A 76 0.52 -13.27 -12.01
C LEU A 76 1.51 -12.44 -12.85
N ILE A 77 2.81 -12.68 -12.67
CA ILE A 77 3.84 -11.94 -13.43
C ILE A 77 3.91 -12.41 -14.88
N ALA A 78 3.78 -13.72 -15.13
CA ALA A 78 3.81 -14.28 -16.47
C ALA A 78 2.65 -13.76 -17.35
N SER A 79 1.50 -13.47 -16.75
CA SER A 79 0.32 -12.92 -17.44
C SER A 79 0.42 -11.45 -17.86
N LEU A 80 1.48 -10.73 -17.46
CA LEU A 80 1.69 -9.32 -17.81
C LEU A 80 2.48 -9.12 -19.12
N ALA A 81 2.98 -10.21 -19.71
CA ALA A 81 3.82 -10.21 -20.91
C ALA A 81 3.03 -10.36 -22.21
#